data_AF-A0A4S2DDW5-F1
#
_entry.id   AF-A0A4S2DDW5-F1
#
_cell.length_a   1.000
_cell.length_b   1.000
_cell.length_c   1.000
_cell.angle_alpha   90.00
_cell.angle_beta   90.00
_cell.angle_gamma   90.00
#
_symmetry.space_group_name_H-M   'P 1'
#
loop_
_entity.id
_entity.type
_entity.pdbx_description
1 polymer ?
#
loop_
_entity_poly.entity_id
_entity_poly.type
_entity_poly.pdbx_seq_one_letter_code
_entity_poly.pdbx_strand_id
1 'polypeptide(L)'
;MKKKFKLPMLIILSGIMVLVVFFFVINSSNLKISISGVEIDEDEYINTMNSKKYEITQYFISKYGAKITSDFWETEFNGEYPYKMLADSTMDELLVRHSIYQLAEEKGYVDSAEYKDFINRLNNENKAREEKIKNGVPVYGLSNFTEDLYLEYETDQLQKTYCEDLNNEGMEISLEDATRYYDENKDSLFVKNDDFELSYVKVYYASLGLSEDEVKEIKNRMIEGSKKIDDNNSLSDLVENDEILKDYFTHESILSGELSAKAKAIGDVLDIAMDLNKGDVTQVIDENGCLYLVQCINRVDYDYIPYEEVRDNINKAIREERYDNIIASRVDSLEVNSDINKVYNFTKKNVK
;
A
#
# COMPACT_ATOMS: atom_id res chain seq x y z
N MET A 1 54.46 32.59 -61.70
CA MET A 1 54.80 31.52 -60.73
C MET A 1 53.84 31.57 -59.54
N LYS A 2 52.93 30.61 -59.37
CA LYS A 2 52.14 30.44 -58.14
C LYS A 2 52.21 28.97 -57.73
N LYS A 3 52.94 28.67 -56.64
CA LYS A 3 53.08 27.32 -56.06
C LYS A 3 51.76 26.92 -55.39
N LYS A 4 51.19 25.78 -55.79
CA LYS A 4 50.11 25.10 -55.07
C LYS A 4 50.75 24.22 -54.00
N PHE A 5 50.54 24.52 -52.72
CA PHE A 5 50.82 23.60 -51.62
C PHE A 5 49.65 22.62 -51.50
N LYS A 6 49.92 21.32 -51.68
CA LYS A 6 48.99 20.24 -51.36
C LYS A 6 49.32 19.68 -49.98
N LEU A 7 48.30 19.74 -49.11
CA LEU A 7 47.98 18.89 -47.95
C LEU A 7 48.86 19.00 -46.67
N PRO A 8 48.28 18.74 -45.46
CA PRO A 8 47.69 17.44 -45.14
C PRO A 8 46.31 17.47 -44.47
N MET A 9 45.34 16.81 -45.12
CA MET A 9 44.06 16.31 -44.63
C MET A 9 44.26 15.15 -43.64
N LEU A 10 45.51 14.71 -43.44
CA LEU A 10 45.90 13.63 -42.53
C LEU A 10 45.87 14.04 -41.04
N ILE A 11 46.08 15.32 -40.73
CA ILE A 11 46.11 15.81 -39.33
C ILE A 11 44.68 15.94 -38.77
N ILE A 12 43.70 16.26 -39.63
CA ILE A 12 42.30 16.43 -39.22
C ILE A 12 41.66 15.07 -38.86
N LEU A 13 41.97 14.00 -39.59
CA LEU A 13 41.49 12.64 -39.23
C LEU A 13 42.10 12.15 -37.91
N SER A 14 43.38 12.43 -37.64
CA SER A 14 44.01 12.04 -36.37
C SER A 14 43.45 12.81 -35.18
N GLY A 15 43.11 14.08 -35.35
CA GLY A 15 42.51 14.90 -34.29
C GLY A 15 41.09 14.46 -33.94
N ILE A 16 40.28 14.06 -34.93
CA ILE A 16 38.93 13.52 -34.72
C ILE A 16 39.01 12.13 -34.07
N MET A 17 39.95 11.27 -34.48
CA MET A 17 40.12 9.95 -33.86
C MET A 17 40.62 10.05 -32.41
N VAL A 18 41.53 10.99 -32.11
CA VAL A 18 41.95 11.28 -30.73
C VAL A 18 40.81 11.87 -29.92
N LEU A 19 40.00 12.79 -30.47
CA LEU A 19 38.82 13.32 -29.77
C LEU A 19 37.74 12.25 -29.53
N VAL A 20 37.48 11.36 -30.49
CA VAL A 20 36.53 10.26 -30.32
C VAL A 20 37.05 9.24 -29.30
N VAL A 21 38.34 8.90 -29.33
CA VAL A 21 38.97 8.04 -28.31
C VAL A 21 39.03 8.73 -26.95
N PHE A 22 39.28 10.04 -26.89
CA PHE A 22 39.29 10.79 -25.63
C PHE A 22 37.86 10.96 -25.09
N PHE A 23 36.86 11.13 -25.94
CA PHE A 23 35.45 11.08 -25.57
C PHE A 23 35.05 9.68 -25.12
N PHE A 24 35.51 8.61 -25.78
CA PHE A 24 35.29 7.22 -25.36
C PHE A 24 36.02 6.85 -24.06
N VAL A 25 37.19 7.44 -23.79
CA VAL A 25 37.99 7.21 -22.57
C VAL A 25 37.51 8.08 -21.40
N ILE A 26 36.92 9.25 -21.68
CA ILE A 26 36.25 10.08 -20.66
C ILE A 26 34.84 9.57 -20.36
N ASN A 27 34.17 8.99 -21.36
CA ASN A 27 32.79 8.50 -21.27
C ASN A 27 32.68 6.98 -21.12
N SER A 28 33.80 6.24 -21.04
CA SER A 28 33.79 4.88 -20.51
C SER A 28 33.58 5.02 -19.01
N SER A 29 32.36 4.78 -18.54
CA SER A 29 32.16 4.72 -17.11
C SER A 29 33.01 3.57 -16.56
N ASN A 30 33.57 3.80 -15.37
CA ASN A 30 34.31 2.79 -14.63
C ASN A 30 33.37 1.98 -13.71
N LEU A 31 32.05 2.14 -13.86
CA LEU A 31 31.09 1.35 -13.10
C LEU A 31 31.13 -0.07 -13.65
N LYS A 32 31.57 -1.00 -12.81
CA LYS A 32 31.55 -2.42 -13.09
C LYS A 32 30.94 -3.10 -11.89
N ILE A 33 29.69 -3.49 -12.05
CA ILE A 33 28.91 -4.22 -11.06
C ILE A 33 28.37 -5.43 -11.78
N SER A 34 28.48 -6.59 -11.16
CA SER A 34 27.69 -7.76 -11.56
C SER A 34 27.05 -8.41 -10.35
N ILE A 35 25.81 -8.86 -10.52
CA ILE A 35 25.04 -9.60 -9.52
C ILE A 35 24.84 -11.03 -10.05
N SER A 36 25.45 -12.01 -9.37
CA SER A 36 25.43 -13.44 -9.77
C SER A 36 25.79 -13.68 -11.25
N GLY A 37 26.74 -12.89 -11.77
CA GLY A 37 27.22 -12.99 -13.15
C GLY A 37 26.45 -12.17 -14.19
N VAL A 38 25.34 -11.52 -13.81
CA VAL A 38 24.63 -10.56 -14.66
C VAL A 38 25.26 -9.17 -14.49
N GLU A 39 25.76 -8.58 -15.57
CA GLU A 39 26.30 -7.21 -15.54
C GLU A 39 25.17 -6.20 -15.39
N ILE A 40 25.36 -5.21 -14.51
CA ILE A 40 24.41 -4.11 -14.32
C ILE A 40 24.66 -3.04 -15.37
N ASP A 41 23.60 -2.67 -16.10
CA ASP A 41 23.66 -1.59 -17.06
C ASP A 41 23.78 -0.22 -16.35
N GLU A 42 24.48 0.73 -16.96
CA GLU A 42 24.62 2.06 -16.36
C GLU A 42 23.28 2.80 -16.24
N ASP A 43 22.40 2.65 -17.24
CA ASP A 43 21.09 3.27 -17.22
C ASP A 43 20.21 2.60 -16.16
N GLU A 44 20.31 1.27 -15.99
CA GLU A 44 19.66 0.54 -14.89
C GLU A 44 20.08 1.10 -13.52
N TYR A 45 21.38 1.28 -13.31
CA TYR A 45 21.91 1.84 -12.07
C TYR A 45 21.41 3.28 -11.87
N ILE A 46 21.48 4.13 -12.90
CA ILE A 46 21.09 5.54 -12.81
C ILE A 46 19.58 5.68 -12.53
N ASN A 47 18.75 4.88 -13.20
CA ASN A 47 17.31 4.89 -13.00
C ASN A 47 16.95 4.44 -11.58
N THR A 48 17.56 3.34 -11.12
CA THR A 48 17.40 2.86 -9.74
C THR A 48 17.89 3.89 -8.72
N MET A 49 19.04 4.52 -8.96
CA MET A 49 19.57 5.58 -8.10
C MET A 49 18.60 6.76 -8.03
N ASN A 50 18.00 7.15 -9.15
CA ASN A 50 17.06 8.27 -9.20
C ASN A 50 15.78 7.99 -8.40
N SER A 51 15.26 6.76 -8.42
CA SER A 51 14.06 6.40 -7.64
C SER A 51 14.30 6.50 -6.13
N LYS A 52 15.52 6.20 -5.67
CA LYS A 52 15.89 6.25 -4.24
C LYS A 52 16.23 7.66 -3.72
N LYS A 53 16.45 8.65 -4.58
CA LYS A 53 16.83 10.03 -4.18
C LYS A 53 15.87 10.64 -3.16
N TYR A 54 14.57 10.46 -3.36
CA TYR A 54 13.55 11.05 -2.48
C TYR A 54 13.64 10.47 -1.06
N GLU A 55 13.69 9.15 -0.94
CA GLU A 55 13.78 8.45 0.35
C GLU A 55 15.00 8.90 1.14
N ILE A 56 16.18 8.91 0.52
CA ILE A 56 17.41 9.36 1.17
C ILE A 56 17.31 10.82 1.58
N THR A 57 16.77 11.67 0.71
CA THR A 57 16.54 13.08 1.02
C THR A 57 15.65 13.25 2.25
N GLN A 58 14.54 12.50 2.34
CA GLN A 58 13.63 12.56 3.49
C GLN A 58 14.30 12.06 4.77
N TYR A 59 15.07 10.98 4.72
CA TYR A 59 15.80 10.48 5.87
C TYR A 59 16.71 11.57 6.48
N PHE A 60 17.51 12.28 5.67
CA PHE A 60 18.39 13.34 6.18
C PHE A 60 17.63 14.59 6.65
N ILE A 61 16.50 14.93 6.02
CA ILE A 61 15.62 16.01 6.49
C ILE A 61 15.05 15.66 7.86
N SER A 62 14.46 14.47 8.02
CA SER A 62 13.80 14.04 9.25
C SER A 62 14.78 13.81 10.39
N LYS A 63 15.92 13.18 10.14
CA LYS A 63 16.91 12.84 11.17
C LYS A 63 17.79 14.02 11.58
N TYR A 64 18.20 14.86 10.63
CA TYR A 64 19.21 15.90 10.85
C TYR A 64 18.71 17.34 10.62
N GLY A 65 17.46 17.53 10.18
CA GLY A 65 16.98 18.85 9.77
C GLY A 65 17.73 19.40 8.56
N ALA A 66 18.26 18.51 7.71
CA ALA A 66 19.07 18.90 6.56
C ALA A 66 18.29 19.80 5.59
N LYS A 67 19.00 20.72 4.94
CA LYS A 67 18.48 21.52 3.83
C LYS A 67 19.02 20.98 2.52
N ILE A 68 18.18 20.96 1.48
CA ILE A 68 18.56 20.43 0.18
C ILE A 68 19.20 21.54 -0.65
N THR A 69 20.51 21.72 -0.44
CA THR A 69 21.39 22.65 -1.16
C THR A 69 22.25 21.90 -2.17
N SER A 70 22.98 22.63 -3.03
CA SER A 70 23.80 22.02 -4.10
C SER A 70 24.94 21.12 -3.59
N ASP A 71 25.37 21.31 -2.35
CA ASP A 71 26.37 20.50 -1.65
C ASP A 71 25.75 19.38 -0.80
N PHE A 72 24.42 19.30 -0.67
CA PHE A 72 23.70 18.34 0.18
C PHE A 72 24.25 16.92 0.07
N TRP A 73 24.40 16.42 -1.16
CA TRP A 73 24.83 15.05 -1.39
C TRP A 73 26.22 14.75 -0.86
N GLU A 74 27.11 15.75 -0.75
CA GLU A 74 28.49 15.62 -0.29
C GLU A 74 28.69 16.05 1.17
N THR A 75 27.70 16.70 1.78
CA THR A 75 27.76 17.17 3.16
C THR A 75 27.75 15.98 4.12
N GLU A 76 28.67 16.00 5.08
CA GLU A 76 28.71 15.02 6.16
C GLU A 76 27.69 15.39 7.25
N PHE A 77 26.88 14.42 7.65
CA PHE A 77 25.98 14.51 8.80
C PHE A 77 26.35 13.42 9.80
N ASN A 78 27.10 13.78 10.84
CA ASN A 78 27.51 12.86 11.90
C ASN A 78 28.16 11.55 11.37
N GLY A 79 29.07 11.67 10.39
CA GLY A 79 29.73 10.53 9.75
C GLY A 79 28.98 9.89 8.58
N GLU A 80 27.71 10.24 8.36
CA GLU A 80 26.91 9.76 7.22
C GLU A 80 27.02 10.74 6.04
N TYR A 81 27.09 10.20 4.81
CA TYR A 81 27.13 10.98 3.59
C TYR A 81 25.95 10.58 2.69
N PRO A 82 25.06 11.51 2.27
CA PRO A 82 23.88 11.14 1.50
C PRO A 82 24.19 10.41 0.19
N TYR A 83 25.28 10.78 -0.51
CA TYR A 83 25.66 10.07 -1.75
C TYR A 83 26.10 8.61 -1.51
N LYS A 84 26.69 8.28 -0.36
CA LYS A 84 27.06 6.91 -0.01
C LYS A 84 25.83 6.10 0.35
N MET A 85 24.95 6.67 1.19
CA MET A 85 23.69 6.02 1.54
C MET A 85 22.80 5.80 0.31
N LEU A 86 22.79 6.75 -0.63
CA LEU A 86 22.11 6.58 -1.91
C LEU A 86 22.71 5.44 -2.73
N ALA A 87 24.04 5.33 -2.77
CA ALA A 87 24.71 4.26 -3.49
C ALA A 87 24.40 2.88 -2.88
N ASP A 88 24.46 2.76 -1.56
CA ASP A 88 24.12 1.52 -0.82
C ASP A 88 22.65 1.15 -1.09
N SER A 89 21.73 2.10 -0.92
CA SER A 89 20.29 1.89 -1.18
C SER A 89 19.96 1.56 -2.64
N THR A 90 20.75 2.08 -3.60
CA THR A 90 20.66 1.70 -5.01
C THR A 90 21.07 0.24 -5.21
N MET A 91 22.15 -0.20 -4.55
CA MET A 91 22.59 -1.59 -4.62
C MET A 91 21.59 -2.55 -4.00
N ASP A 92 21.00 -2.19 -2.86
CA ASP A 92 19.97 -2.99 -2.18
C ASP A 92 18.75 -3.19 -3.10
N GLU A 93 18.30 -2.12 -3.75
CA GLU A 93 17.17 -2.15 -4.69
C GLU A 93 17.50 -2.99 -5.95
N LEU A 94 18.73 -2.89 -6.48
CA LEU A 94 19.17 -3.74 -7.59
C LEU A 94 19.19 -5.22 -7.20
N LEU A 95 19.59 -5.56 -5.96
CA LEU A 95 19.56 -6.94 -5.47
C LEU A 95 18.14 -7.50 -5.41
N VAL A 96 17.18 -6.70 -4.96
CA VAL A 96 15.76 -7.08 -4.93
C VAL A 96 15.26 -7.34 -6.36
N ARG A 97 15.50 -6.40 -7.27
CA ARG A 97 15.07 -6.52 -8.68
C ARG A 97 15.67 -7.76 -9.35
N HIS A 98 16.97 -7.98 -9.18
CA HIS A 98 17.65 -9.15 -9.74
C HIS A 98 17.17 -10.45 -9.10
N SER A 99 16.86 -10.46 -7.80
CA SER A 99 16.26 -11.63 -7.14
C SER A 99 14.92 -12.01 -7.76
N ILE A 100 14.06 -11.02 -8.04
CA ILE A 100 12.74 -11.23 -8.67
C ILE A 100 12.91 -11.74 -10.09
N TYR A 101 13.71 -11.07 -10.91
CA TYR A 101 13.85 -11.42 -12.33
C TYR A 101 14.58 -12.74 -12.56
N GLN A 102 15.62 -13.05 -11.78
CA GLN A 102 16.28 -14.36 -11.85
C GLN A 102 15.34 -15.48 -11.41
N LEU A 103 14.53 -15.27 -10.36
CA LEU A 103 13.51 -16.24 -9.96
C LEU A 103 12.47 -16.42 -11.08
N ALA A 104 12.01 -15.33 -11.69
CA ALA A 104 11.06 -15.38 -12.80
C ALA A 104 11.64 -16.10 -14.02
N GLU A 105 12.92 -15.92 -14.34
CA GLU A 105 13.64 -16.64 -15.39
C GLU A 105 13.75 -18.13 -15.07
N GLU A 106 14.16 -18.48 -13.85
CA GLU A 106 14.23 -19.87 -13.37
C GLU A 106 12.88 -20.61 -13.47
N LYS A 107 11.78 -19.89 -13.24
CA LYS A 107 10.40 -20.40 -13.37
C LYS A 107 9.86 -20.33 -14.80
N GLY A 108 10.57 -19.70 -15.72
CA GLY A 108 10.16 -19.54 -17.12
C GLY A 108 9.02 -18.53 -17.32
N TYR A 109 8.85 -17.59 -16.40
CA TYR A 109 7.88 -16.48 -16.52
C TYR A 109 8.40 -15.34 -17.37
N VAL A 110 9.72 -15.20 -17.47
CA VAL A 110 10.41 -14.33 -18.42
C VAL A 110 11.51 -15.11 -19.11
N ASP A 111 11.88 -14.70 -20.32
CA ASP A 111 12.94 -15.35 -21.09
C ASP A 111 14.36 -15.02 -20.57
N SER A 112 14.51 -13.91 -19.85
CA SER A 112 15.80 -13.37 -19.41
C SER A 112 15.61 -12.35 -18.27
N ALA A 113 16.51 -12.40 -17.29
CA ALA A 113 16.62 -11.42 -16.21
C ALA A 113 17.43 -10.16 -16.57
N GLU A 114 17.97 -10.07 -17.78
CA GLU A 114 18.77 -8.90 -18.19
C GLU A 114 17.92 -7.63 -18.37
N TYR A 115 18.47 -6.49 -17.96
CA TYR A 115 17.80 -5.19 -18.06
C TYR A 115 17.39 -4.82 -19.49
N LYS A 116 18.21 -5.15 -20.50
CA LYS A 116 17.87 -4.92 -21.90
C LYS A 116 16.55 -5.61 -22.30
N ASP A 117 16.28 -6.78 -21.74
CA ASP A 117 15.10 -7.58 -22.05
C ASP A 117 13.88 -7.04 -21.31
N PHE A 118 14.06 -6.54 -20.09
CA PHE A 118 13.05 -5.72 -19.40
C PHE A 118 12.64 -4.50 -20.24
N ILE A 119 13.61 -3.73 -20.77
CA ILE A 119 13.33 -2.58 -21.64
C ILE A 119 12.61 -3.01 -22.92
N ASN A 120 12.94 -4.17 -23.49
CA ASN A 120 12.22 -4.71 -24.64
C ASN A 120 10.76 -5.05 -24.30
N ARG A 121 10.49 -5.67 -23.15
CA ARG A 121 9.12 -5.97 -22.69
C ARG A 121 8.31 -4.70 -22.46
N LEU A 122 8.90 -3.69 -21.80
CA LEU A 122 8.31 -2.35 -21.64
C LEU A 122 7.90 -1.74 -23.00
N ASN A 123 8.83 -1.67 -23.94
CA ASN A 123 8.58 -1.07 -25.24
C ASN A 123 7.51 -1.82 -26.03
N ASN A 124 7.50 -3.16 -25.94
CA ASN A 124 6.49 -3.99 -26.58
C ASN A 124 5.10 -3.76 -25.98
N GLU A 125 4.98 -3.66 -24.65
CA GLU A 125 3.71 -3.38 -23.97
C GLU A 125 3.17 -2.00 -24.35
N ASN A 126 4.02 -0.97 -24.32
CA ASN A 126 3.65 0.39 -24.72
C ASN A 126 3.21 0.47 -26.18
N LYS A 127 3.92 -0.21 -27.08
CA LYS A 127 3.52 -0.30 -28.49
C LYS A 127 2.18 -1.00 -28.67
N ALA A 128 1.95 -2.11 -27.96
CA ALA A 128 0.67 -2.83 -28.01
C ALA A 128 -0.50 -1.95 -27.50
N ARG A 129 -0.26 -1.14 -26.47
CA ARG A 129 -1.25 -0.16 -25.97
C ARG A 129 -1.52 0.96 -26.97
N GLU A 130 -0.48 1.51 -27.59
CA GLU A 130 -0.61 2.52 -28.63
C GLU A 130 -1.47 2.00 -29.80
N GLU A 131 -1.21 0.76 -30.25
CA GLU A 131 -1.98 0.12 -31.32
C GLU A 131 -3.45 -0.09 -30.93
N LYS A 132 -3.74 -0.52 -29.69
CA LYS A 132 -5.13 -0.64 -29.19
C LYS A 132 -5.86 0.70 -29.20
N ILE A 133 -5.22 1.76 -28.68
CA ILE A 133 -5.78 3.11 -28.64
C ILE A 133 -6.07 3.61 -30.05
N LYS A 134 -5.12 3.45 -30.98
CA LYS A 134 -5.28 3.83 -32.39
C LYS A 134 -6.45 3.13 -33.07
N ASN A 135 -6.70 1.87 -32.70
CA ASN A 135 -7.79 1.06 -33.23
C ASN A 135 -9.12 1.25 -32.49
N GLY A 136 -9.20 2.19 -31.54
CA GLY A 136 -10.42 2.46 -30.76
C GLY A 136 -10.77 1.36 -29.75
N VAL A 137 -9.83 0.47 -29.43
CA VAL A 137 -9.99 -0.56 -28.41
C VAL A 137 -9.67 0.06 -27.05
N PRO A 138 -10.56 -0.04 -26.05
CA PRO A 138 -10.28 0.47 -24.71
C PRO A 138 -9.02 -0.16 -24.11
N VAL A 139 -8.13 0.70 -23.59
CA VAL A 139 -6.98 0.29 -22.78
C VAL A 139 -7.33 0.58 -21.31
N TYR A 140 -7.23 -0.45 -20.47
CA TYR A 140 -7.40 -0.29 -19.03
C TYR A 140 -6.09 0.20 -18.40
N GLY A 141 -6.19 1.17 -17.49
CA GLY A 141 -5.05 1.80 -16.83
C GLY A 141 -4.35 2.83 -17.71
N LEU A 142 -3.03 2.93 -17.58
CA LEU A 142 -2.22 3.92 -18.28
C LEU A 142 -2.16 3.64 -19.79
N SER A 143 -2.19 4.70 -20.58
CA SER A 143 -2.02 4.63 -22.04
C SER A 143 -0.58 4.28 -22.44
N ASN A 144 0.39 4.66 -21.60
CA ASN A 144 1.80 4.38 -21.78
C ASN A 144 2.47 4.35 -20.40
N PHE A 145 3.33 3.38 -20.17
CA PHE A 145 4.13 3.27 -18.96
C PHE A 145 5.46 3.98 -19.09
N THR A 146 5.88 4.62 -18.00
CA THR A 146 7.30 4.92 -17.76
C THR A 146 8.00 3.64 -17.28
N GLU A 147 9.33 3.66 -17.20
CA GLU A 147 10.10 2.52 -16.70
C GLU A 147 9.70 2.11 -15.28
N ASP A 148 9.68 3.07 -14.34
CA ASP A 148 9.30 2.80 -12.94
C ASP A 148 7.90 2.19 -12.81
N LEU A 149 6.92 2.74 -13.53
CA LEU A 149 5.53 2.26 -13.47
C LEU A 149 5.36 0.89 -14.13
N TYR A 150 6.17 0.58 -15.14
CA TYR A 150 6.17 -0.74 -15.73
C TYR A 150 6.90 -1.76 -14.88
N LEU A 151 7.98 -1.36 -14.21
CA LEU A 151 8.67 -2.20 -13.25
C LEU A 151 7.69 -2.64 -12.15
N GLU A 152 7.01 -1.69 -11.50
CA GLU A 152 5.99 -1.99 -10.48
C GLU A 152 4.92 -2.95 -11.03
N TYR A 153 4.39 -2.65 -12.22
CA TYR A 153 3.38 -3.48 -12.87
C TYR A 153 3.87 -4.91 -13.17
N GLU A 154 5.09 -5.05 -13.71
CA GLU A 154 5.64 -6.35 -14.09
C GLU A 154 6.02 -7.17 -12.85
N THR A 155 6.67 -6.56 -11.84
CA THR A 155 7.03 -7.28 -10.61
C THR A 155 5.78 -7.75 -9.83
N ASP A 156 4.72 -6.94 -9.79
CA ASP A 156 3.43 -7.35 -9.23
C ASP A 156 2.84 -8.55 -9.97
N GLN A 157 2.93 -8.54 -11.31
CA GLN A 157 2.41 -9.64 -12.12
C GLN A 157 3.26 -10.91 -11.95
N LEU A 158 4.58 -10.78 -11.81
CA LEU A 158 5.48 -11.90 -11.55
C LEU A 158 5.21 -12.51 -10.17
N GLN A 159 5.04 -11.70 -9.13
CA GLN A 159 4.66 -12.18 -7.81
C GLN A 159 3.32 -12.92 -7.86
N LYS A 160 2.28 -12.35 -8.48
CA LYS A 160 0.97 -13.00 -8.63
C LYS A 160 1.07 -14.34 -9.36
N THR A 161 1.79 -14.35 -10.48
CA THR A 161 2.00 -15.56 -11.28
C THR A 161 2.73 -16.64 -10.45
N TYR A 162 3.74 -16.24 -9.68
CA TYR A 162 4.44 -17.15 -8.77
C TYR A 162 3.49 -17.71 -7.71
N CYS A 163 2.72 -16.84 -7.05
CA CYS A 163 1.81 -17.20 -5.97
C CYS A 163 0.62 -18.06 -6.41
N GLU A 164 0.16 -17.91 -7.65
CA GLU A 164 -0.96 -18.69 -8.19
C GLU A 164 -0.56 -20.11 -8.63
N ASP A 165 0.72 -20.33 -8.94
CA ASP A 165 1.24 -21.66 -9.30
C ASP A 165 1.62 -22.47 -8.05
N LEU A 166 0.75 -23.40 -7.67
CA LEU A 166 0.95 -24.26 -6.49
C LEU A 166 2.16 -25.20 -6.59
N ASN A 167 2.73 -25.39 -7.79
CA ASN A 167 3.95 -26.18 -7.94
C ASN A 167 5.21 -25.38 -7.56
N ASN A 168 5.09 -24.06 -7.37
CA ASN A 168 6.19 -23.27 -6.87
C ASN A 168 6.48 -23.54 -5.42
N GLU A 169 7.75 -23.30 -5.07
CA GLU A 169 8.22 -23.43 -3.71
C GLU A 169 7.41 -22.52 -2.77
N GLY A 170 6.94 -23.08 -1.67
CA GLY A 170 6.17 -22.34 -0.66
C GLY A 170 4.70 -22.06 -1.00
N MET A 171 4.20 -22.40 -2.20
CA MET A 171 2.85 -21.98 -2.62
C MET A 171 1.73 -22.96 -2.25
N GLU A 172 2.06 -24.23 -2.01
CA GLU A 172 1.15 -25.16 -1.37
C GLU A 172 1.00 -24.82 0.12
N ILE A 173 -0.24 -24.55 0.55
CA ILE A 173 -0.57 -24.22 1.94
C ILE A 173 -1.27 -25.42 2.56
N SER A 174 -0.70 -25.95 3.64
CA SER A 174 -1.33 -27.02 4.41
C SER A 174 -2.51 -26.46 5.23
N LEU A 175 -3.49 -27.32 5.55
CA LEU A 175 -4.57 -26.93 6.45
C LEU A 175 -4.02 -26.47 7.81
N GLU A 176 -2.97 -27.11 8.31
CA GLU A 176 -2.32 -26.75 9.57
C GLU A 176 -1.75 -25.33 9.52
N ASP A 177 -1.04 -24.96 8.45
CA ASP A 177 -0.48 -23.60 8.30
C ASP A 177 -1.60 -22.55 8.20
N ALA A 178 -2.64 -22.83 7.42
CA ALA A 178 -3.75 -21.90 7.24
C ALA A 178 -4.56 -21.71 8.53
N THR A 179 -4.81 -22.79 9.29
CA THR A 179 -5.50 -22.69 10.59
C THR A 179 -4.61 -21.99 11.63
N ARG A 180 -3.31 -22.26 11.65
CA ARG A 180 -2.38 -21.54 12.55
C ARG A 180 -2.37 -20.04 12.26
N TYR A 181 -2.28 -19.64 11.00
CA TYR A 181 -2.37 -18.23 10.62
C TYR A 181 -3.71 -17.62 11.05
N TYR A 182 -4.83 -18.33 10.85
CA TYR A 182 -6.14 -17.87 11.32
C TYR A 182 -6.15 -17.65 12.83
N ASP A 183 -5.71 -18.63 13.61
CA ASP A 183 -5.75 -18.56 15.07
C ASP A 183 -4.82 -17.49 15.66
N GLU A 184 -3.66 -17.27 15.05
CA GLU A 184 -2.70 -16.24 15.47
C GLU A 184 -3.19 -14.81 15.14
N ASN A 185 -4.07 -14.67 14.14
CA ASN A 185 -4.53 -13.36 13.64
C ASN A 185 -6.02 -13.08 13.85
N LYS A 186 -6.81 -13.99 14.42
CA LYS A 186 -8.27 -13.85 14.51
C LYS A 186 -8.74 -12.63 15.29
N ASP A 187 -8.02 -12.27 16.36
CA ASP A 187 -8.37 -11.13 17.22
C ASP A 187 -8.14 -9.77 16.54
N SER A 188 -7.30 -9.73 15.51
CA SER A 188 -6.96 -8.49 14.80
C SER A 188 -7.59 -8.39 13.40
N LEU A 189 -7.69 -9.51 12.68
CA LEU A 189 -8.10 -9.52 11.27
C LEU A 189 -9.47 -10.14 11.01
N PHE A 190 -9.94 -11.02 11.90
CA PHE A 190 -11.14 -11.84 11.64
C PHE A 190 -12.24 -11.65 12.68
N VAL A 191 -12.22 -10.56 13.44
CA VAL A 191 -13.34 -10.19 14.31
C VAL A 191 -14.56 -9.89 13.45
N LYS A 192 -15.70 -10.47 13.81
CA LYS A 192 -16.97 -10.20 13.14
C LYS A 192 -17.82 -9.35 14.06
N ASN A 193 -18.25 -8.18 13.58
CA ASN A 193 -19.17 -7.35 14.36
C ASN A 193 -20.52 -8.05 14.49
N ASP A 194 -21.26 -7.72 15.54
CA ASP A 194 -22.61 -8.24 15.75
C ASP A 194 -23.64 -7.68 14.77
N ASP A 195 -24.70 -8.46 14.55
CA ASP A 195 -25.94 -7.93 13.97
C ASP A 195 -26.81 -7.39 15.10
N PHE A 196 -27.39 -6.21 14.89
CA PHE A 196 -28.30 -5.57 15.83
C PHE A 196 -29.67 -5.30 15.20
N GLU A 197 -30.71 -5.41 16.01
CA GLU A 197 -32.01 -4.83 15.78
C GLU A 197 -32.27 -3.86 16.93
N LEU A 198 -32.26 -2.55 16.64
CA LEU A 198 -32.32 -1.50 17.65
C LEU A 198 -33.58 -0.68 17.48
N SER A 199 -34.19 -0.34 18.60
CA SER A 199 -35.18 0.72 18.70
C SER A 199 -34.64 1.77 19.65
N TYR A 200 -34.65 3.04 19.23
CA TYR A 200 -34.12 4.11 20.07
C TYR A 200 -34.86 5.42 19.88
N VAL A 201 -34.85 6.22 20.94
CA VAL A 201 -35.21 7.64 20.91
C VAL A 201 -33.93 8.44 21.09
N LYS A 202 -33.62 9.31 20.12
CA LYS A 202 -32.43 10.17 20.12
C LYS A 202 -32.83 11.63 19.92
N VAL A 203 -32.60 12.48 20.91
CA VAL A 203 -33.00 13.90 20.88
C VAL A 203 -31.79 14.79 21.04
N TYR A 204 -31.28 15.35 19.94
CA TYR A 204 -30.13 16.27 19.99
C TYR A 204 -30.57 17.70 20.37
N TYR A 205 -31.00 17.86 21.63
CA TYR A 205 -31.64 19.08 22.12
C TYR A 205 -30.76 20.33 22.00
N ALA A 206 -29.43 20.19 22.11
CA ALA A 206 -28.50 21.29 21.91
C ALA A 206 -28.52 21.83 20.47
N SER A 207 -28.65 20.95 19.48
CA SER A 207 -28.77 21.34 18.07
C SER A 207 -30.16 21.85 17.71
N LEU A 208 -31.19 21.36 18.40
CA LEU A 208 -32.58 21.77 18.20
C LEU A 208 -32.93 23.07 18.92
N GLY A 209 -32.09 23.51 19.86
CA GLY A 209 -32.30 24.74 20.63
C GLY A 209 -33.47 24.64 21.63
N LEU A 210 -33.74 23.44 22.15
CA LEU A 210 -34.83 23.23 23.11
C LEU A 210 -34.52 23.89 24.46
N SER A 211 -35.56 24.41 25.10
CA SER A 211 -35.48 24.99 26.45
C SER A 211 -35.29 23.91 27.53
N GLU A 212 -34.81 24.30 28.71
CA GLU A 212 -34.62 23.37 29.84
C GLU A 212 -35.92 22.66 30.24
N ASP A 213 -37.07 23.35 30.16
CA ASP A 213 -38.38 22.76 30.48
C ASP A 213 -38.80 21.70 29.44
N GLU A 214 -38.55 21.95 28.14
CA GLU A 214 -38.81 20.98 27.06
C GLU A 214 -37.92 19.75 27.18
N VAL A 215 -36.62 19.94 27.43
CA VAL A 215 -35.67 18.83 27.66
C VAL A 215 -36.10 17.99 28.85
N LYS A 216 -36.52 18.64 29.94
CA LYS A 216 -37.01 17.96 31.15
C LYS A 216 -38.30 17.19 30.90
N GLU A 217 -39.23 17.74 30.12
CA GLU A 217 -40.46 17.04 29.72
C GLU A 217 -40.13 15.78 28.92
N ILE A 218 -39.31 15.91 27.87
CA ILE A 218 -38.89 14.79 27.01
C ILE A 218 -38.20 13.71 27.85
N LYS A 219 -37.24 14.11 28.70
CA LYS A 219 -36.52 13.19 29.59
C LYS A 219 -37.47 12.44 30.52
N ASN A 220 -38.44 13.12 31.11
CA ASN A 220 -39.44 12.47 31.97
C ASN A 220 -40.32 11.48 31.19
N ARG A 221 -40.73 11.82 29.96
CA ARG A 221 -41.47 10.90 29.08
C ARG A 221 -40.65 9.66 28.75
N MET A 222 -39.37 9.83 28.40
CA MET A 222 -38.45 8.71 28.16
C MET A 222 -38.31 7.81 29.40
N ILE A 223 -38.18 8.40 30.60
CA ILE A 223 -38.10 7.65 31.88
C ILE A 223 -39.41 6.90 32.18
N GLU A 224 -40.56 7.53 31.98
CA GLU A 224 -41.86 6.88 32.19
C GLU A 224 -42.13 5.78 31.17
N GLY A 225 -41.69 5.98 29.91
CA GLY A 225 -41.70 4.96 28.86
C GLY A 225 -40.81 3.78 29.22
N SER A 226 -39.55 4.02 29.60
CA SER A 226 -38.59 2.94 29.87
C SER A 226 -39.04 2.01 31.00
N LYS A 227 -39.75 2.50 32.02
CA LYS A 227 -40.31 1.70 33.12
C LYS A 227 -41.40 0.71 32.68
N LYS A 228 -42.02 0.93 31.53
CA LYS A 228 -43.12 0.10 31.00
C LYS A 228 -42.63 -0.93 29.99
N ILE A 229 -41.34 -0.91 29.63
CA ILE A 229 -40.76 -1.88 28.72
C ILE A 229 -40.66 -3.22 29.43
N ASP A 230 -41.21 -4.24 28.78
CA ASP A 230 -41.17 -5.63 29.22
C ASP A 230 -41.28 -6.56 28.00
N ASP A 231 -41.38 -7.86 28.22
CA ASP A 231 -41.47 -8.87 27.16
C ASP A 231 -42.65 -8.68 26.19
N ASN A 232 -43.68 -7.91 26.57
CA ASN A 232 -44.88 -7.67 25.76
C ASN A 232 -45.01 -6.23 25.26
N ASN A 233 -44.18 -5.30 25.74
CA ASN A 233 -44.23 -3.88 25.40
C ASN A 233 -42.82 -3.40 25.04
N SER A 234 -42.56 -3.24 23.75
CA SER A 234 -41.31 -2.65 23.26
C SER A 234 -41.32 -1.13 23.35
N LEU A 235 -40.15 -0.52 23.23
CA LEU A 235 -40.02 0.93 23.08
C LEU A 235 -40.84 1.44 21.88
N SER A 236 -40.91 0.65 20.79
CA SER A 236 -41.73 0.99 19.62
C SER A 236 -43.21 1.11 19.99
N ASP A 237 -43.75 0.14 20.73
CA ASP A 237 -45.17 0.11 21.12
C ASP A 237 -45.53 1.30 22.04
N LEU A 238 -44.60 1.66 22.92
CA LEU A 238 -44.79 2.75 23.88
C LEU A 238 -44.68 4.14 23.24
N VAL A 239 -43.89 4.26 22.19
CA VAL A 239 -43.64 5.54 21.52
C VAL A 239 -44.62 5.80 20.37
N GLU A 240 -45.23 4.77 19.77
CA GLU A 240 -46.18 4.90 18.66
C GLU A 240 -47.31 5.91 18.93
N ASN A 241 -47.77 5.98 20.19
CA ASN A 241 -48.86 6.86 20.63
C ASN A 241 -48.38 8.09 21.44
N ASP A 242 -47.07 8.27 21.66
CA ASP A 242 -46.55 9.47 22.34
C ASP A 242 -46.43 10.64 21.36
N GLU A 243 -47.04 11.77 21.69
CA GLU A 243 -47.08 12.94 20.80
C GLU A 243 -45.72 13.58 20.50
N ILE A 244 -44.72 13.37 21.36
CA ILE A 244 -43.40 13.99 21.26
C ILE A 244 -42.33 12.97 20.87
N LEU A 245 -42.26 11.83 21.56
CA LEU A 245 -41.17 10.87 21.39
C LEU A 245 -41.18 10.21 20.00
N LYS A 246 -42.35 10.09 19.36
CA LYS A 246 -42.48 9.50 18.02
C LYS A 246 -41.67 10.23 16.95
N ASP A 247 -41.48 11.54 17.09
CA ASP A 247 -40.73 12.36 16.12
C ASP A 247 -39.22 12.14 16.22
N TYR A 248 -38.76 11.54 17.31
CA TYR A 248 -37.35 11.24 17.61
C TYR A 248 -37.06 9.75 17.67
N PHE A 249 -38.06 8.93 17.39
CA PHE A 249 -37.97 7.49 17.41
C PHE A 249 -37.38 6.96 16.12
N THR A 250 -36.57 5.92 16.22
CA THR A 250 -36.04 5.20 15.08
C THR A 250 -35.95 3.71 15.41
N HIS A 251 -36.22 2.88 14.41
CA HIS A 251 -36.00 1.45 14.45
C HIS A 251 -35.11 1.06 13.27
N GLU A 252 -34.02 0.33 13.54
CA GLU A 252 -32.99 0.01 12.57
C GLU A 252 -32.54 -1.45 12.75
N SER A 253 -32.43 -2.16 11.62
CA SER A 253 -31.70 -3.43 11.55
C SER A 253 -30.33 -3.15 10.94
N ILE A 254 -29.27 -3.61 11.61
CA ILE A 254 -27.88 -3.28 11.29
C ILE A 254 -27.14 -4.61 11.20
N LEU A 255 -26.70 -4.96 9.99
CA LEU A 255 -25.87 -6.13 9.80
C LEU A 255 -24.39 -5.82 10.08
N SER A 256 -23.62 -6.84 10.44
CA SER A 256 -22.19 -6.79 10.73
C SER A 256 -21.38 -6.00 9.69
N GLY A 257 -21.65 -6.26 8.40
CA GLY A 257 -21.01 -5.60 7.27
C GLY A 257 -21.43 -4.13 7.05
N GLU A 258 -22.51 -3.69 7.68
CA GLU A 258 -23.06 -2.33 7.56
C GLU A 258 -22.66 -1.44 8.75
N LEU A 259 -22.19 -2.04 9.85
CA LEU A 259 -21.92 -1.34 11.10
C LEU A 259 -20.97 -0.16 10.91
N SER A 260 -19.89 -0.32 10.13
CA SER A 260 -18.95 0.77 9.80
C SER A 260 -19.60 1.93 9.03
N ALA A 261 -20.55 1.63 8.14
CA ALA A 261 -21.26 2.67 7.39
C ALA A 261 -22.28 3.39 8.30
N LYS A 262 -22.99 2.63 9.14
CA LYS A 262 -23.98 3.15 10.09
C LYS A 262 -23.35 3.98 11.21
N ALA A 263 -22.14 3.64 11.66
CA ALA A 263 -21.41 4.40 12.68
C ALA A 263 -21.20 5.89 12.34
N LYS A 264 -21.17 6.24 11.04
CA LYS A 264 -21.09 7.65 10.61
C LYS A 264 -22.34 8.46 10.96
N ALA A 265 -23.50 7.81 11.04
CA ALA A 265 -24.79 8.46 11.29
C ALA A 265 -25.25 8.29 12.74
N ILE A 266 -24.99 7.11 13.32
CA ILE A 266 -25.54 6.68 14.61
C ILE A 266 -24.46 6.07 15.52
N GLY A 267 -23.20 6.51 15.37
CA GLY A 267 -22.07 5.98 16.14
C GLY A 267 -22.28 6.06 17.66
N ASP A 268 -22.88 7.15 18.14
CA ASP A 268 -23.25 7.31 19.55
C ASP A 268 -24.27 6.27 20.04
N VAL A 269 -25.28 5.95 19.22
CA VAL A 269 -26.26 4.89 19.54
C VAL A 269 -25.60 3.51 19.49
N LEU A 270 -24.70 3.27 18.54
CA LEU A 270 -23.97 2.01 18.43
C LEU A 270 -23.03 1.79 19.61
N ASP A 271 -22.30 2.82 20.05
CA ASP A 271 -21.41 2.75 21.22
C ASP A 271 -22.21 2.36 22.48
N ILE A 272 -23.40 2.92 22.65
CA ILE A 272 -24.33 2.54 23.73
C ILE A 272 -24.83 1.10 23.56
N ALA A 273 -25.17 0.70 22.33
CA ALA A 273 -25.74 -0.62 22.04
C ALA A 273 -24.75 -1.78 22.23
N MET A 274 -23.43 -1.53 22.15
CA MET A 274 -22.40 -2.56 22.34
C MET A 274 -22.51 -3.25 23.72
N ASP A 275 -22.95 -2.52 24.74
CA ASP A 275 -23.13 -3.04 26.11
C ASP A 275 -24.49 -3.73 26.33
N LEU A 276 -25.38 -3.74 25.34
CA LEU A 276 -26.74 -4.28 25.46
C LEU A 276 -26.84 -5.71 24.91
N ASN A 277 -27.50 -6.58 25.66
CA ASN A 277 -27.96 -7.89 25.17
C ASN A 277 -29.36 -7.77 24.58
N LYS A 278 -29.81 -8.85 23.92
CA LYS A 278 -31.19 -8.97 23.45
C LYS A 278 -32.19 -8.70 24.57
N GLY A 279 -33.10 -7.75 24.32
CA GLY A 279 -34.15 -7.33 25.24
C GLY A 279 -33.73 -6.20 26.18
N ASP A 280 -32.43 -5.93 26.32
CA ASP A 280 -31.95 -4.89 27.22
C ASP A 280 -32.38 -3.50 26.74
N VAL A 281 -32.68 -2.63 27.71
CA VAL A 281 -32.95 -1.22 27.48
C VAL A 281 -32.10 -0.38 28.44
N THR A 282 -31.56 0.71 27.94
CA THR A 282 -30.79 1.64 28.75
C THR A 282 -31.68 2.38 29.74
N GLN A 283 -31.07 2.95 30.78
CA GLN A 283 -31.64 4.14 31.41
C GLN A 283 -31.64 5.31 30.41
N VAL A 284 -32.33 6.40 30.73
CA VAL A 284 -32.23 7.62 29.92
C VAL A 284 -30.86 8.26 30.13
N ILE A 285 -30.06 8.27 29.08
CA ILE A 285 -28.71 8.85 29.05
C ILE A 285 -28.81 10.29 28.55
N ASP A 286 -28.04 11.18 29.14
CA ASP A 286 -28.01 12.62 28.84
C ASP A 286 -26.57 13.07 28.75
N GLU A 287 -26.04 13.08 27.53
CA GLU A 287 -24.62 13.30 27.26
C GLU A 287 -24.45 14.16 26.00
N ASN A 288 -23.46 15.05 26.02
CA ASN A 288 -23.09 15.88 24.87
C ASN A 288 -24.25 16.68 24.24
N GLY A 289 -25.23 17.09 25.05
CA GLY A 289 -26.38 17.85 24.56
C GLY A 289 -27.45 16.99 23.88
N CYS A 290 -27.41 15.66 24.07
CA CYS A 290 -28.34 14.71 23.47
C CYS A 290 -28.92 13.75 24.53
N LEU A 291 -30.22 13.47 24.43
CA LEU A 291 -30.90 12.44 25.22
C LEU A 291 -31.01 11.14 24.41
N TYR A 292 -30.73 10.02 25.07
CA TYR A 292 -30.82 8.69 24.50
C TYR A 292 -31.66 7.75 25.37
N LEU A 293 -32.50 6.96 24.72
CA LEU A 293 -33.11 5.76 25.28
C LEU A 293 -33.01 4.69 24.20
N VAL A 294 -32.19 3.66 24.42
CA VAL A 294 -31.86 2.65 23.42
C VAL A 294 -32.32 1.29 23.95
N GLN A 295 -33.09 0.58 23.13
CA GLN A 295 -33.48 -0.80 23.37
C GLN A 295 -32.87 -1.69 22.28
N CYS A 296 -32.19 -2.75 22.70
CA CYS A 296 -31.77 -3.82 21.82
C CYS A 296 -32.92 -4.83 21.68
N ILE A 297 -33.60 -4.82 20.54
CA ILE A 297 -34.70 -5.76 20.24
C ILE A 297 -34.15 -7.16 20.02
N ASN A 298 -33.07 -7.24 19.24
CA ASN A 298 -32.38 -8.48 18.94
C ASN A 298 -30.89 -8.21 18.72
N ARG A 299 -30.07 -9.20 19.06
CA ARG A 299 -28.62 -9.22 18.81
C ARG A 299 -28.24 -10.60 18.35
N VAL A 300 -27.44 -10.67 17.28
CA VAL A 300 -26.73 -11.89 16.91
C VAL A 300 -25.27 -11.64 17.22
N ASP A 301 -24.83 -12.25 18.32
CA ASP A 301 -23.46 -12.18 18.80
C ASP A 301 -22.57 -13.06 17.91
N TYR A 302 -21.53 -12.47 17.34
CA TYR A 302 -20.50 -13.17 16.60
C TYR A 302 -19.14 -12.99 17.28
N ASP A 303 -18.37 -14.08 17.37
CA ASP A 303 -16.98 -13.98 17.80
C ASP A 303 -16.08 -13.56 16.62
N TYR A 304 -16.00 -14.43 15.61
CA TYR A 304 -15.08 -14.29 14.50
C TYR A 304 -15.73 -14.70 13.18
N ILE A 305 -15.21 -14.17 12.08
CA ILE A 305 -15.54 -14.61 10.73
C ILE A 305 -15.07 -16.05 10.59
N PRO A 306 -15.95 -17.02 10.27
CA PRO A 306 -15.57 -18.41 10.17
C PRO A 306 -14.40 -18.64 9.21
N TYR A 307 -13.46 -19.51 9.57
CA TYR A 307 -12.29 -19.84 8.74
C TYR A 307 -12.66 -20.13 7.28
N GLU A 308 -13.74 -20.87 7.04
CA GLU A 308 -14.17 -21.22 5.67
C GLU A 308 -14.54 -20.02 4.81
N GLU A 309 -14.99 -18.91 5.40
CA GLU A 309 -15.32 -17.67 4.68
C GLU A 309 -14.07 -16.88 4.29
N VAL A 310 -12.96 -17.04 5.03
CA VAL A 310 -11.71 -16.27 4.85
C VAL A 310 -10.54 -17.12 4.36
N ARG A 311 -10.71 -18.43 4.21
CA ARG A 311 -9.66 -19.39 3.83
C ARG A 311 -8.87 -18.96 2.60
N ASP A 312 -9.55 -18.52 1.55
CA ASP A 312 -8.89 -18.18 0.29
C ASP A 312 -8.04 -16.90 0.44
N ASN A 313 -8.50 -15.93 1.25
CA ASN A 313 -7.73 -14.73 1.58
C ASN A 313 -6.53 -15.05 2.47
N ILE A 314 -6.68 -15.97 3.43
CA ILE A 314 -5.59 -16.45 4.28
C ILE A 314 -4.52 -17.15 3.43
N ASN A 315 -4.92 -18.07 2.57
CA ASN A 315 -4.01 -18.78 1.69
C ASN A 315 -3.26 -17.80 0.77
N LYS A 316 -3.94 -16.78 0.25
CA LYS A 316 -3.31 -15.72 -0.52
C LYS A 316 -2.26 -14.95 0.30
N ALA A 317 -2.62 -14.50 1.50
CA ALA A 317 -1.70 -13.73 2.36
C ALA A 317 -0.45 -14.53 2.73
N ILE A 318 -0.60 -15.82 3.09
CA ILE A 318 0.53 -16.70 3.41
C ILE A 318 1.44 -16.89 2.20
N ARG A 319 0.89 -17.03 0.99
CA ARG A 319 1.68 -17.17 -0.23
C ARG A 319 2.47 -15.91 -0.54
N GLU A 320 1.86 -14.75 -0.42
CA GLU A 320 2.53 -13.45 -0.59
C GLU A 320 3.67 -13.28 0.43
N GLU A 321 3.42 -13.60 1.71
CA GLU A 321 4.46 -13.57 2.76
C GLU A 321 5.61 -14.55 2.46
N ARG A 322 5.31 -15.78 2.02
CA ARG A 322 6.33 -16.77 1.66
C ARG A 322 7.14 -16.35 0.44
N TYR A 323 6.50 -15.75 -0.57
CA TYR A 323 7.21 -15.19 -1.71
C TYR A 323 8.18 -14.08 -1.28
N ASP A 324 7.73 -13.15 -0.42
CA ASP A 324 8.57 -12.06 0.08
C ASP A 324 9.78 -12.60 0.86
N ASN A 325 9.57 -13.65 1.67
CA ASN A 325 10.66 -14.34 2.37
C ASN A 325 11.64 -15.05 1.42
N ILE A 326 11.14 -15.63 0.32
CA ILE A 326 11.99 -16.23 -0.73
C ILE A 326 12.85 -15.15 -1.37
N ILE A 327 12.27 -14.01 -1.75
CA ILE A 327 13.01 -12.88 -2.35
C ILE A 327 14.06 -12.34 -1.37
N ALA A 328 13.70 -12.14 -0.10
CA ALA A 328 14.64 -11.70 0.92
C ALA A 328 15.81 -12.68 1.10
N SER A 329 15.51 -13.98 1.17
CA SER A 329 16.54 -15.03 1.27
C SER A 329 17.45 -15.06 0.04
N ARG A 330 16.89 -14.80 -1.14
CA ARG A 330 17.66 -14.70 -2.39
C ARG A 330 18.60 -13.51 -2.36
N VAL A 331 18.12 -12.32 -1.96
CA VAL A 331 18.95 -11.11 -1.81
C VAL A 331 20.18 -11.39 -0.96
N ASP A 332 20.02 -12.07 0.18
CA ASP A 332 21.12 -12.42 1.09
C ASP A 332 22.13 -13.42 0.47
N SER A 333 21.72 -14.17 -0.56
CA SER A 333 22.53 -15.19 -1.22
C SER A 333 23.21 -14.74 -2.51
N LEU A 334 22.79 -13.61 -3.10
CA LEU A 334 23.32 -13.12 -4.36
C LEU A 334 24.78 -12.68 -4.25
N GLU A 335 25.61 -13.10 -5.21
CA GLU A 335 27.02 -12.71 -5.24
C GLU A 335 27.18 -11.35 -5.93
N VAL A 336 27.69 -10.35 -5.21
CA VAL A 336 27.98 -9.02 -5.76
C VAL A 336 29.46 -8.88 -6.04
N ASN A 337 29.81 -8.65 -7.30
CA ASN A 337 31.15 -8.26 -7.70
C ASN A 337 31.18 -6.79 -8.12
N SER A 338 31.70 -5.93 -7.24
CA SER A 338 31.88 -4.51 -7.50
C SER A 338 33.05 -3.93 -6.71
N ASP A 339 33.56 -2.79 -7.16
CA ASP A 339 34.46 -1.95 -6.36
C ASP A 339 33.63 -0.83 -5.72
N ILE A 340 33.33 -0.97 -4.43
CA ILE A 340 32.44 -0.04 -3.71
C ILE A 340 32.90 1.42 -3.79
N ASN A 341 34.21 1.68 -3.87
CA ASN A 341 34.70 3.05 -4.03
C ASN A 341 34.39 3.60 -5.42
N LYS A 342 34.38 2.76 -6.45
CA LYS A 342 33.94 3.16 -7.80
C LYS A 342 32.44 3.38 -7.86
N VAL A 343 31.64 2.54 -7.19
CA VAL A 343 30.19 2.74 -7.07
C VAL A 343 29.91 4.10 -6.42
N TYR A 344 30.47 4.36 -5.23
CA TYR A 344 30.34 5.63 -4.53
C TYR A 344 30.76 6.84 -5.37
N ASN A 345 31.87 6.75 -6.09
CA ASN A 345 32.33 7.82 -6.97
C ASN A 345 31.41 8.02 -8.18
N PHE A 346 30.83 6.95 -8.71
CA PHE A 346 29.86 7.01 -9.80
C PHE A 346 28.56 7.68 -9.34
N THR A 347 27.98 7.25 -8.22
CA THR A 347 26.79 7.86 -7.61
C THR A 347 27.03 9.35 -7.37
N LYS A 348 28.15 9.70 -6.73
CA LYS A 348 28.51 11.09 -6.44
C LYS A 348 28.57 11.99 -7.69
N LYS A 349 29.00 11.44 -8.83
CA LYS A 349 29.09 12.17 -10.10
C LYS A 349 27.73 12.34 -10.78
N ASN A 350 26.85 11.35 -10.66
CA ASN A 350 25.57 11.30 -11.37
C ASN A 350 24.36 11.75 -10.53
N VAL A 351 24.55 12.00 -9.23
CA VAL A 351 23.45 12.43 -8.35
C VAL A 351 23.03 13.90 -8.56
N LYS A 352 23.92 14.72 -9.16
CA LYS A 352 23.79 16.18 -9.25
C LYS A 352 22.90 16.67 -10.38
#